data_AF-A0A7W0Z0P8-F1
#
_entry.id   AF-A0A7W0Z0P8-F1
#
_cell.length_a   1.000
_cell.length_b   1.000
_cell.length_c   1.000
_cell.angle_alpha   90.00
_cell.angle_beta   90.00
_cell.angle_gamma   90.00
#
_symmetry.space_group_name_H-M   'P 1'
#
loop_
_entity.id
_entity.type
_entity.pdbx_description
1 polymer ?
#
loop_
_entity_poly.entity_id
_entity_poly.type
_entity_poly.pdbx_seq_one_letter_code
_entity_poly.pdbx_strand_id
1 'polypeptide(L)' 'MPLGEALEELQELTRRLRRDCPWDREQTARTIVPHTVEEAYEVADAAGSDDPKKLLDELGDLLFQVYF' A
#
# COMPACT_ATOMS: atom_id res chain seq x y z
N MET A 1 -14.31 6.87 -11.88
CA MET A 1 -13.37 5.80 -12.21
C MET A 1 -13.94 4.48 -11.72
N PRO A 2 -14.16 3.48 -12.57
CA PRO A 2 -14.50 2.13 -12.15
C PRO A 2 -13.36 1.51 -11.31
N LEU A 3 -13.69 0.57 -10.42
CA LEU A 3 -12.71 -0.09 -9.56
C LEU A 3 -11.54 -0.71 -10.37
N GLY A 4 -11.85 -1.35 -11.50
CA GLY A 4 -10.83 -1.95 -12.36
C GLY A 4 -9.80 -0.95 -12.88
N GLU A 5 -10.27 0.23 -13.33
CA GLU A 5 -9.38 1.31 -13.81
C GLU A 5 -8.48 1.84 -12.69
N ALA A 6 -9.01 2.01 -11.48
CA ALA A 6 -8.22 2.46 -10.32
C ALA A 6 -7.12 1.46 -9.93
N LEU A 7 -7.43 0.16 -9.97
CA LEU A 7 -6.47 -0.90 -9.65
C LEU A 7 -5.37 -1.02 -10.73
N GLU A 8 -5.70 -0.76 -12.00
CA GLU A 8 -4.72 -0.68 -13.09
C GLU A 8 -3.82 0.55 -12.94
N GLU A 9 -4.36 1.70 -12.57
CA GLU A 9 -3.57 2.91 -12.29
C GLU A 9 -2.58 2.70 -11.14
N LEU A 10 -3.02 2.06 -10.04
CA LEU A 10 -2.14 1.70 -8.91
C LEU A 10 -1.03 0.73 -9.32
N GLN A 11 -1.36 -0.26 -10.17
CA GLN A 11 -0.37 -1.18 -10.71
C GLN A 11 0.71 -0.44 -11.53
N GLU A 12 0.30 0.48 -12.40
CA GLU A 12 1.22 1.23 -13.24
C GLU A 12 2.06 2.22 -12.43
N LEU A 13 1.47 2.86 -11.42
CA LEU A 13 2.21 3.67 -10.45
C LEU A 13 3.33 2.84 -9.79
N THR A 14 3.00 1.65 -9.29
CA THR A 14 3.97 0.79 -8.61
C THR A 14 5.09 0.33 -9.55
N ARG A 15 4.76 -0.03 -10.80
CA ARG A 15 5.77 -0.33 -11.84
C ARG A 15 6.70 0.84 -12.11
N ARG A 16 6.17 2.06 -12.20
CA ARG A 16 6.96 3.28 -12.38
C ARG A 16 7.90 3.52 -11.20
N LEU A 17 7.40 3.39 -9.97
CA LEU A 17 8.20 3.54 -8.75
C LEU A 17 9.35 2.54 -8.72
N ARG A 18 9.10 1.25 -8.98
CA ARG A 18 10.15 0.22 -9.05
C ARG A 18 11.21 0.45 -10.13
N ARG A 19 10.90 1.26 -11.15
CA ARG A 19 11.88 1.65 -12.19
C ARG A 19 12.67 2.88 -11.76
N ASP A 20 11.96 3.90 -11.30
CA ASP A 20 12.49 5.27 -11.21
C ASP A 20 13.00 5.62 -9.80
N CYS A 21 12.51 4.95 -8.74
CA CYS A 21 12.93 5.15 -7.35
C CYS A 21 13.96 4.08 -6.92
N PRO A 22 15.16 4.48 -6.44
CA PRO A 22 16.17 3.53 -5.98
C PRO A 22 15.72 2.61 -4.85
N TRP A 23 14.99 3.14 -3.87
CA TRP A 23 14.51 2.35 -2.74
C TRP A 23 13.49 1.31 -3.19
N ASP A 24 12.49 1.70 -3.99
CA ASP A 24 11.45 0.78 -4.50
C ASP A 24 12.03 -0.32 -5.39
N ARG A 25 13.06 0.00 -6.17
CA ARG A 25 13.75 -0.95 -7.05
C ARG A 25 14.47 -2.06 -6.30
N GLU A 26 14.98 -1.77 -5.10
CA GLU A 26 15.72 -2.73 -4.26
C GLU A 26 14.79 -3.65 -3.45
N GLN A 27 13.49 -3.36 -3.42
CA GLN A 27 12.53 -4.13 -2.64
C GLN A 27 12.29 -5.53 -3.19
N THR A 28 12.13 -6.47 -2.26
CA THR A 28 11.76 -7.86 -2.50
C THR A 28 10.61 -8.22 -1.58
N ALA A 29 9.93 -9.35 -1.85
CA ALA A 29 8.90 -9.85 -0.93
C ALA A 29 9.42 -9.98 0.53
N ARG A 30 10.71 -10.32 0.73
CA ARG A 30 11.28 -10.44 2.07
C ARG A 30 11.47 -9.09 2.77
N THR A 31 11.77 -8.03 2.03
CA THR A 31 11.98 -6.69 2.61
C THR A 31 10.68 -5.94 2.80
N ILE A 32 9.64 -6.27 2.00
CA ILE A 32 8.32 -5.64 2.10
C ILE A 32 7.41 -6.27 3.16
N VAL A 33 7.52 -7.58 3.41
CA VAL A 33 6.67 -8.27 4.40
C VAL A 33 6.63 -7.57 5.78
N PRO A 34 7.75 -7.10 6.38
CA PRO A 34 7.70 -6.34 7.62
C PRO A 34 6.81 -5.09 7.52
N HIS A 35 6.93 -4.32 6.43
CA HIS A 35 6.08 -3.14 6.19
C HIS A 35 4.62 -3.53 6.02
N THR A 36 4.32 -4.58 5.25
CA THR A 36 2.94 -5.10 5.13
C THR A 36 2.33 -5.47 6.49
N VAL A 37 3.14 -6.02 7.40
CA VAL A 37 2.70 -6.35 8.76
C VAL A 37 2.45 -5.08 9.59
N GLU A 38 3.32 -4.07 9.48
CA GLU A 38 3.15 -2.76 10.12
C GLU A 38 1.81 -2.12 9.70
N GLU A 39 1.56 -1.99 8.39
CA GLU A 39 0.31 -1.42 7.85
C GLU A 39 -0.94 -2.18 8.33
N ALA A 40 -0.86 -3.51 8.44
CA ALA A 40 -1.99 -4.32 8.93
C ALA A 40 -2.32 -4.01 10.40
N TYR A 41 -1.31 -3.69 11.22
CA TYR A 41 -1.54 -3.24 12.60
C TYR A 41 -2.05 -1.80 12.65
N GLU A 42 -1.63 -0.93 11.74
CA GLU A 42 -2.14 0.45 11.64
C GLU A 42 -3.60 0.48 11.20
N VAL A 43 -4.00 -0.37 10.24
CA VAL A 43 -5.41 -0.61 9.90
C VAL A 43 -6.20 -1.07 11.13
N ALA A 44 -5.66 -2.00 11.92
CA ALA A 44 -6.34 -2.50 13.11
C ALA A 44 -6.52 -1.42 14.18
N ASP A 45 -5.50 -0.57 14.40
CA ASP A 45 -5.57 0.59 15.29
C ASP A 45 -6.59 1.63 14.80
N ALA A 46 -6.53 1.99 13.52
CA ALA A 46 -7.44 2.94 12.90
C ALA A 46 -8.89 2.46 12.93
N ALA A 47 -9.14 1.16 12.73
CA ALA A 47 -10.48 0.57 12.84
C ALA A 47 -11.04 0.59 14.27
N GLY A 48 -10.17 0.59 15.29
CA GLY A 48 -10.53 0.78 16.69
C GLY A 48 -10.78 2.24 17.08
N SER A 49 -10.47 3.18 16.19
CA SER A 49 -10.69 4.61 16.37
C SER A 49 -11.97 5.07 15.66
N ASP A 50 -12.64 6.11 16.17
CA ASP A 50 -13.74 6.79 15.46
C ASP A 50 -13.24 7.75 14.36
N ASP A 51 -12.09 7.45 13.73
CA ASP A 51 -11.51 8.24 12.64
C ASP A 51 -11.62 7.49 11.29
N PRO A 52 -12.71 7.70 10.54
CA PRO A 52 -12.93 7.04 9.25
C PRO A 52 -11.93 7.50 8.18
N LYS A 53 -11.31 8.67 8.35
CA LYS A 53 -10.30 9.16 7.41
C LYS A 53 -9.01 8.39 7.62
N LYS A 54 -8.56 8.26 8.87
CA LYS A 54 -7.37 7.45 9.19
C LYS A 54 -7.54 6.02 8.68
N LEU A 55 -8.70 5.40 8.93
CA LEU A 55 -8.96 4.05 8.44
C LEU A 55 -8.87 3.94 6.91
N LEU A 56 -9.36 4.94 6.17
CA LEU A 56 -9.24 4.95 4.72
C LEU A 56 -7.78 5.07 4.26
N ASP A 57 -6.99 5.91 4.94
CA ASP A 57 -5.57 6.12 4.63
C ASP A 57 -4.79 4.80 4.83
N GLU A 58 -4.91 4.14 5.99
CA GLU A 58 -4.17 2.88 6.27
C GLU A 58 -4.62 1.72 5.36
N LEU A 59 -5.91 1.66 5.00
CA LEU A 59 -6.39 0.66 4.02
C LEU A 59 -5.79 0.88 2.62
N GLY A 60 -5.52 2.14 2.27
CA GLY A 60 -4.83 2.51 1.04
C GLY A 60 -3.37 2.06 1.06
N ASP A 61 -2.67 2.30 2.16
CA ASP A 61 -1.27 1.92 2.32
C ASP A 61 -1.12 0.39 2.34
N LEU A 62 -1.98 -0.33 3.07
CA LEU A 62 -2.01 -1.80 3.02
C LEU A 62 -2.30 -2.34 1.61
N LEU A 63 -3.21 -1.73 0.86
CA LEU A 63 -3.48 -2.11 -0.53
C LEU A 63 -2.25 -1.86 -1.42
N PHE A 64 -1.55 -0.75 -1.23
CA PHE A 64 -0.33 -0.44 -1.98
C PHE A 64 0.77 -1.48 -1.74
N GLN A 65 0.95 -1.96 -0.50
CA GLN A 65 1.92 -3.02 -0.19
C GLN A 65 1.67 -4.34 -0.97
N VAL A 66 0.43 -4.63 -1.39
CA VAL A 66 0.10 -5.83 -2.19
C VAL A 66 0.71 -5.78 -3.60
N TYR A 67 1.00 -4.59 -4.13
CA TYR A 67 1.51 -4.40 -5.49
C TYR A 67 3.05 -4.41 -5.59
N PHE A 68 3.78 -4.49 -4.48
CA PHE A 68 5.25 -4.43 -4.43
C PHE A 68 5.97 -5.68 -4.96
#